data_AF-A0A7C4AEV8-F1
#
_entry.id   AF-A0A7C4AEV8-F1
#
_cell.length_a   1.000
_cell.length_b   1.000
_cell.length_c   1.000
_cell.angle_alpha   90.00
_cell.angle_beta   90.00
_cell.angle_gamma   90.00
#
_symmetry.space_group_name_H-M   'P 1'
#
loop_
_entity.id
_entity.type
_entity.pdbx_description
1 polymer ?
#
loop_
_entity_poly.entity_id
_entity_poly.type
_entity_poly.pdbx_seq_one_letter_code
_entity_poly.pdbx_strand_id
1 'polypeptide(L)'
;AKNVAFALTRLADWRLRYGHDPAAARQLFERILALYPDSEEAHFARQRIAHLPTAEMLAAPENRAPLQLPRLKGRCDLGAGSPARAMPGGDAHERLAQLIQQLAAFPHDNQAREDLAVLYVEAFHRLDMATEQLEQLIAQPHAPHSRVVRWLNLLSDFHVRETGATDTARQALERILERLSGSPVAELTRARLATLNLRAKAAHESQPVKLGTYEQNIGLKTAPAPSDSP
;
A
#
# COMPACT_ATOMS: atom_id res chain seq x y z
N ALA A 1 -8.22 -3.43 -32.96
CA ALA A 1 -8.17 -2.35 -31.95
C ALA A 1 -6.84 -2.36 -31.17
N LYS A 2 -6.57 -3.39 -30.36
CA LYS A 2 -5.38 -3.49 -29.48
C LYS A 2 -4.03 -3.16 -30.13
N ASN A 3 -3.82 -3.60 -31.37
CA ASN A 3 -2.56 -3.35 -32.10
C ASN A 3 -2.28 -1.87 -32.38
N VAL A 4 -3.32 -1.06 -32.61
CA VAL A 4 -3.17 0.38 -32.90
C VAL A 4 -2.80 1.13 -31.61
N ALA A 5 -3.49 0.86 -30.51
CA ALA A 5 -3.16 1.44 -29.21
C ALA A 5 -1.76 1.04 -28.75
N PHE A 6 -1.37 -0.21 -28.97
CA PHE A 6 0.00 -0.68 -28.69
C PHE A 6 1.05 0.06 -29.52
N ALA A 7 0.83 0.22 -30.84
CA ALA A 7 1.75 0.95 -31.70
C ALA A 7 1.89 2.43 -31.28
N LEU A 8 0.77 3.10 -30.97
CA LEU A 8 0.78 4.48 -30.48
C LEU A 8 1.52 4.61 -29.14
N THR A 9 1.35 3.64 -28.25
CA THR A 9 2.06 3.59 -26.96
C THR A 9 3.57 3.46 -27.17
N ARG A 10 4.00 2.54 -28.05
CA ARG A 10 5.43 2.36 -28.37
C ARG A 10 6.03 3.63 -29.00
N LEU A 11 5.28 4.27 -29.89
CA LEU A 11 5.71 5.53 -30.50
C LEU A 11 5.86 6.64 -29.45
N ALA A 12 4.93 6.75 -28.51
CA ALA A 12 5.01 7.72 -27.42
C ALA A 12 6.24 7.47 -26.52
N ASP A 13 6.51 6.21 -26.18
CA ASP A 13 7.71 5.85 -25.42
C ASP A 13 9.00 6.19 -26.17
N TRP A 14 9.03 6.01 -27.49
CA TRP A 14 10.17 6.43 -28.32
C TRP A 14 10.35 7.95 -28.33
N ARG A 15 9.26 8.71 -28.42
CA ARG A 15 9.31 10.19 -28.35
C ARG A 15 9.90 10.68 -27.03
N LEU A 16 9.59 10.01 -25.92
CA LEU A 16 10.17 10.33 -24.62
C LEU A 16 11.64 9.97 -24.52
N ARG A 17 12.02 8.78 -25.01
CA ARG A 17 13.40 8.26 -24.88
C ARG A 17 14.41 8.96 -25.77
N TYR A 18 14.02 9.27 -27.00
CA TYR A 18 14.96 9.76 -28.02
C TYR A 18 14.65 11.19 -28.47
N GLY A 19 13.38 11.60 -28.45
CA GLY A 19 12.98 12.94 -28.85
C GLY A 19 12.96 13.95 -27.71
N HIS A 20 13.02 13.49 -26.45
CA HIS A 20 12.80 14.31 -25.24
C HIS A 20 11.56 15.22 -25.34
N ASP A 21 10.56 14.78 -26.09
CA ASP A 21 9.38 15.57 -26.44
C ASP A 21 8.15 15.00 -25.72
N PRO A 22 7.84 15.50 -24.50
CA PRO A 22 6.67 15.06 -23.77
C PRO A 22 5.36 15.54 -24.40
N ALA A 23 5.39 16.64 -25.17
CA ALA A 23 4.20 17.18 -25.82
C ALA A 23 3.74 16.24 -26.95
N ALA A 24 4.66 15.77 -27.80
CA ALA A 24 4.34 14.76 -28.81
C ALA A 24 3.90 13.43 -28.19
N ALA A 25 4.53 13.00 -27.09
CA ALA A 25 4.11 11.81 -26.37
C ALA A 25 2.68 11.95 -25.81
N ARG A 26 2.35 13.13 -25.25
CA ARG A 26 1.01 13.45 -24.73
C ARG A 26 -0.05 13.36 -25.82
N GLN A 27 0.18 13.96 -26.98
CA GLN A 27 -0.76 13.92 -28.11
C GLN A 27 -1.06 12.48 -28.56
N LEU A 28 -0.06 11.59 -28.54
CA LEU A 28 -0.24 10.18 -28.88
C LEU A 28 -1.13 9.45 -27.85
N PHE A 29 -0.97 9.75 -26.57
CA PHE A 29 -1.85 9.22 -25.52
C PHE A 29 -3.27 9.81 -25.60
N GLU A 30 -3.43 11.11 -25.87
CA GLU A 30 -4.73 11.74 -26.10
C GLU A 30 -5.46 11.13 -27.29
N ARG A 31 -4.72 10.75 -28.34
CA ARG A 31 -5.28 10.01 -29.48
C ARG A 31 -5.78 8.61 -29.08
N ILE A 32 -5.11 7.92 -28.17
CA ILE A 32 -5.61 6.63 -27.63
C ILE A 32 -6.92 6.87 -26.88
N LEU A 33 -7.02 7.93 -26.08
CA LEU A 33 -8.25 8.29 -25.37
C LEU A 33 -9.41 8.59 -26.31
N ALA A 34 -9.17 9.31 -27.41
CA ALA A 34 -10.19 9.62 -28.40
C ALA A 34 -10.68 8.39 -29.17
N LEU A 35 -9.78 7.44 -29.43
CA LEU A 35 -10.11 6.23 -30.20
C LEU A 35 -10.79 5.15 -29.35
N TYR A 36 -10.50 5.09 -28.04
CA TYR A 36 -10.94 4.02 -27.15
C TYR A 36 -11.36 4.53 -25.77
N PRO A 37 -12.37 5.41 -25.66
CA PRO A 37 -12.66 6.18 -24.44
C PRO A 37 -12.92 5.32 -23.18
N ASP A 38 -13.49 4.12 -23.35
CA ASP A 38 -13.90 3.20 -22.28
C ASP A 38 -13.18 1.86 -22.37
N SER A 39 -11.84 1.90 -22.45
CA SER A 39 -11.02 0.69 -22.53
C SER A 39 -9.84 0.70 -21.57
N GLU A 40 -9.25 -0.48 -21.33
CA GLU A 40 -8.00 -0.64 -20.58
C GLU A 40 -6.88 0.24 -21.16
N GLU A 41 -6.82 0.37 -22.49
CA GLU A 41 -5.84 1.21 -23.17
C GLU A 41 -6.03 2.70 -22.88
N ALA A 42 -7.28 3.18 -22.81
CA ALA A 42 -7.54 4.55 -22.37
C ALA A 42 -7.17 4.75 -20.91
N HIS A 43 -7.53 3.82 -20.02
CA HIS A 43 -7.13 3.91 -18.62
C HIS A 43 -5.61 4.02 -18.49
N PHE A 44 -4.86 3.16 -19.20
CA PHE A 44 -3.41 3.20 -19.26
C PHE A 44 -2.87 4.55 -19.79
N ALA A 45 -3.46 5.08 -20.87
CA ALA A 45 -3.08 6.37 -21.43
C ALA A 45 -3.30 7.53 -20.45
N ARG A 46 -4.41 7.53 -19.68
CA ARG A 46 -4.66 8.53 -18.62
C ARG A 46 -3.57 8.50 -17.55
N GLN A 47 -3.18 7.30 -17.09
CA GLN A 47 -2.08 7.15 -16.13
C GLN A 47 -0.78 7.72 -16.70
N ARG A 48 -0.46 7.42 -17.96
CA ARG A 48 0.78 7.92 -18.58
C ARG A 48 0.80 9.44 -18.64
N ILE A 49 -0.30 10.08 -19.04
CA ILE A 49 -0.41 11.54 -19.14
C ILE A 49 -0.22 12.22 -17.77
N ALA A 50 -0.79 11.66 -16.70
CA ALA A 50 -0.67 12.22 -15.35
C ALA A 50 0.79 12.28 -14.86
N HIS A 51 1.64 11.34 -15.31
CA HIS A 51 3.04 11.23 -14.94
C HIS A 51 4.01 11.74 -16.02
N LEU A 52 3.52 12.44 -17.04
CA LEU A 52 4.41 13.04 -18.04
C LEU A 52 5.15 14.24 -17.42
N PRO A 53 6.46 14.39 -17.69
CA PRO A 53 7.18 15.58 -17.25
C PRO A 53 6.61 16.82 -17.96
N THR A 54 6.33 17.87 -17.21
CA THR A 54 5.91 19.15 -17.79
C THR A 54 7.10 19.81 -18.50
N ALA A 55 6.82 20.66 -19.49
CA ALA A 55 7.85 21.41 -20.18
C ALA A 55 8.70 22.25 -19.22
N GLU A 56 8.10 22.79 -18.16
CA GLU A 56 8.79 23.51 -17.08
C GLU A 56 9.77 22.62 -16.31
N MET A 57 9.40 21.38 -15.99
CA MET A 57 10.29 20.41 -15.33
C MET A 57 11.48 20.01 -16.19
N LEU A 58 11.35 20.05 -17.52
CA LEU A 58 12.44 19.79 -18.46
C LEU A 58 13.30 21.02 -18.76
N ALA A 59 12.72 22.22 -18.67
CA ALA A 59 13.40 23.50 -18.89
C ALA A 59 14.15 23.99 -17.64
N ALA A 60 13.77 23.53 -16.44
CA ALA A 60 14.50 23.81 -15.22
C ALA A 60 15.94 23.27 -15.37
N PRO A 61 16.98 24.13 -15.26
CA PRO A 61 18.35 23.67 -15.32
C PRO A 61 18.56 22.62 -14.23
N GLU A 62 19.08 21.45 -14.64
CA GLU A 62 19.36 20.33 -13.75
C GLU A 62 20.28 20.78 -12.61
N ASN A 63 19.72 21.25 -11.50
CA ASN A 63 20.30 21.08 -10.17
C ASN A 63 20.21 19.59 -9.82
N ARG A 64 20.77 18.73 -10.68
CA ARG A 64 21.17 17.38 -10.28
C ARG A 64 22.34 17.58 -9.33
N ALA A 65 22.02 17.84 -8.07
CA ALA A 65 22.97 17.60 -7.01
C ALA A 65 23.48 16.16 -7.25
N PRO A 66 24.79 15.96 -7.42
CA PRO A 66 25.33 14.63 -7.60
C PRO A 66 24.80 13.78 -6.45
N LEU A 67 24.20 12.63 -6.76
CA LEU A 67 23.79 11.67 -5.75
C LEU A 67 25.05 11.31 -4.96
N GLN A 68 25.20 11.93 -3.80
CA GLN A 68 26.26 11.60 -2.85
C GLN A 68 25.92 10.20 -2.36
N LEU A 69 26.50 9.19 -2.99
CA LEU A 69 26.42 7.81 -2.52
C LEU A 69 27.33 7.74 -1.29
N PRO A 70 26.79 7.65 -0.06
CA PRO A 70 27.66 7.42 1.09
C PRO A 70 28.35 6.07 0.87
N ARG A 71 29.68 6.11 0.85
CA ARG A 71 30.51 4.92 0.73
C ARG A 71 30.20 4.02 1.93
N LEU A 72 29.50 2.91 1.71
CA LEU A 72 29.18 1.95 2.77
C LEU A 72 30.49 1.31 3.25
N LYS A 73 31.09 1.86 4.31
CA LYS A 73 32.20 1.24 5.03
C LYS A 73 31.61 0.38 6.14
N GLY A 74 31.68 -0.93 5.99
CA GLY A 74 31.31 -1.85 7.06
C GLY A 74 30.74 -3.14 6.49
N ARG A 75 31.16 -4.24 7.07
CA ARG A 75 30.93 -5.63 6.64
C ARG A 75 29.46 -5.90 6.29
N CYS A 76 29.26 -6.72 5.26
CA CYS A 76 27.98 -7.36 4.98
C CYS A 76 27.64 -8.32 6.13
N ASP A 77 27.15 -7.77 7.23
CA ASP A 77 26.63 -8.53 8.35
C ASP A 77 25.22 -8.97 7.93
N LEU A 78 25.06 -10.24 7.54
CA LEU A 78 23.77 -10.86 7.16
C LEU A 78 22.84 -11.07 8.38
N GLY A 79 22.74 -10.07 9.26
CA GLY A 79 22.12 -10.24 10.57
C GLY A 79 21.79 -8.93 11.29
N ALA A 80 21.38 -7.89 10.57
CA ALA A 80 20.67 -6.77 11.16
C ALA A 80 19.79 -6.14 10.08
N GLY A 81 18.53 -5.88 10.41
CA GLY A 81 17.53 -5.38 9.47
C GLY A 81 18.08 -4.24 8.63
N SER A 82 17.78 -4.28 7.31
CA SER A 82 18.01 -3.12 6.44
C SER A 82 17.53 -1.87 7.19
N PRO A 83 18.36 -0.83 7.36
CA PRO A 83 17.85 0.41 7.88
C PRO A 83 16.71 0.79 6.96
N ALA A 84 15.49 0.83 7.51
CA ALA A 84 14.34 1.37 6.80
C ALA A 84 14.85 2.67 6.19
N ARG A 85 14.79 2.78 4.86
CA ARG A 85 15.20 3.99 4.17
C ARG A 85 14.31 5.07 4.74
N ALA A 86 14.81 5.82 5.72
CA ALA A 86 14.13 6.98 6.24
C ALA A 86 13.98 7.88 5.03
N MET A 87 12.77 7.88 4.47
CA MET A 87 12.41 8.80 3.40
C MET A 87 12.82 10.18 3.93
N PRO A 88 13.55 11.00 3.15
CA PRO A 88 13.88 12.34 3.59
C PRO A 88 12.59 12.96 4.08
N GLY A 89 12.55 13.39 5.34
CA GLY A 89 11.36 13.93 5.98
C GLY A 89 11.01 15.26 5.33
N GLY A 90 10.43 15.22 4.13
CA GLY A 90 9.57 16.29 3.68
C GLY A 90 8.32 16.22 4.54
N ASP A 91 7.78 17.38 4.91
CA ASP A 91 6.61 17.47 5.77
C ASP A 91 5.50 16.60 5.17
N ALA A 92 4.99 15.64 5.95
CA ALA A 92 3.93 14.74 5.47
C ALA A 92 2.73 15.53 4.95
N HIS A 93 2.49 16.72 5.50
CA HIS A 93 1.51 17.68 5.03
C HIS A 93 1.80 18.28 3.64
N GLU A 94 3.06 18.58 3.31
CA GLU A 94 3.43 19.06 1.97
C GLU A 94 3.20 17.98 0.92
N ARG A 95 3.61 16.73 1.23
CA ARG A 95 3.33 15.59 0.35
C ARG A 95 1.85 15.36 0.16
N LEU A 96 1.07 15.46 1.23
CA LEU A 96 -0.38 15.37 1.18
C LEU A 96 -0.95 16.45 0.25
N ALA A 97 -0.52 17.69 0.39
CA ALA A 97 -0.96 18.81 -0.45
C ALA A 97 -0.61 18.59 -1.93
N GLN A 98 0.60 18.12 -2.22
CA GLN A 98 1.04 17.79 -3.58
C GLN A 98 0.18 16.68 -4.21
N LEU A 99 -0.08 15.61 -3.47
CA LEU A 99 -0.92 14.51 -3.94
C LEU A 99 -2.37 14.94 -4.16
N ILE A 100 -2.93 15.77 -3.27
CA ILE A 100 -4.28 16.34 -3.45
C ILE A 100 -4.33 17.23 -4.70
N GLN A 101 -3.32 18.07 -4.92
CA GLN A 101 -3.24 18.92 -6.11
C GLN A 101 -3.11 18.07 -7.39
N GLN A 102 -2.31 17.00 -7.36
CA GLN A 102 -2.17 16.07 -8.47
C GLN A 102 -3.49 15.37 -8.78
N LEU A 103 -4.25 14.96 -7.76
CA LEU A 103 -5.57 14.34 -7.96
C LEU A 103 -6.64 15.33 -8.42
N ALA A 104 -6.52 16.62 -8.06
CA ALA A 104 -7.39 17.66 -8.59
C ALA A 104 -7.17 17.85 -10.11
N ALA A 105 -5.91 17.78 -10.56
CA ALA A 105 -5.57 17.84 -11.98
C ALA A 105 -5.86 16.51 -12.73
N PHE A 106 -5.63 15.37 -12.07
CA PHE A 106 -5.77 14.03 -12.63
C PHE A 106 -6.58 13.12 -11.69
N PRO A 107 -7.93 13.20 -11.72
CA PRO A 107 -8.80 12.47 -10.79
C PRO A 107 -8.67 10.94 -10.84
N HIS A 108 -8.18 10.41 -11.96
CA HIS A 108 -8.03 8.98 -12.20
C HIS A 108 -6.61 8.48 -11.96
N ASP A 109 -5.69 9.28 -11.41
CA ASP A 109 -4.32 8.82 -11.15
C ASP A 109 -4.30 7.75 -10.04
N ASN A 110 -3.96 6.53 -10.42
CA ASN A 110 -3.97 5.40 -9.51
C ASN A 110 -2.78 5.41 -8.57
N GLN A 111 -1.62 5.88 -9.04
CA GLN A 111 -0.42 5.93 -8.22
C GLN A 111 -0.59 6.99 -7.14
N ALA A 112 -1.06 8.19 -7.51
CA ALA A 112 -1.28 9.26 -6.55
C ALA A 112 -2.33 8.89 -5.49
N ARG A 113 -3.42 8.19 -5.86
CA ARG A 113 -4.42 7.70 -4.88
C ARG A 113 -3.85 6.64 -3.94
N GLU A 114 -3.03 5.74 -4.45
CA GLU A 114 -2.41 4.71 -3.63
C GLU A 114 -1.38 5.31 -2.66
N ASP A 115 -0.53 6.21 -3.14
CA ASP A 115 0.44 6.94 -2.32
C ASP A 115 -0.26 7.78 -1.25
N LEU A 116 -1.41 8.37 -1.58
CA LEU A 116 -2.27 9.07 -0.63
C LEU A 116 -2.80 8.12 0.46
N ALA A 117 -3.24 6.92 0.09
CA ALA A 117 -3.72 5.91 1.04
C ALA A 117 -2.60 5.47 2.00
N VAL A 118 -1.40 5.23 1.48
CA VAL A 118 -0.22 4.90 2.30
C VAL A 118 0.10 6.04 3.27
N LEU A 119 0.13 7.28 2.77
CA LEU A 119 0.42 8.45 3.58
C LEU A 119 -0.60 8.67 4.71
N TYR A 120 -1.89 8.40 4.46
CA TYR A 120 -2.92 8.46 5.49
C TYR A 120 -2.69 7.49 6.64
N VAL A 121 -2.23 6.26 6.36
CA VAL A 121 -1.93 5.29 7.42
C VAL A 121 -0.62 5.63 8.11
N GLU A 122 0.45 5.88 7.35
CA GLU A 122 1.80 6.01 7.91
C GLU A 122 2.03 7.30 8.68
N ALA A 123 1.50 8.43 8.19
CA ALA A 123 1.74 9.74 8.80
C ALA A 123 0.57 10.24 9.65
N PHE A 124 -0.66 9.87 9.29
CA PHE A 124 -1.87 10.43 9.91
C PHE A 124 -2.68 9.41 10.72
N HIS A 125 -2.35 8.11 10.68
CA HIS A 125 -3.10 7.03 11.32
C HIS A 125 -4.60 7.05 10.98
N ARG A 126 -4.96 7.52 9.78
CA ARG A 126 -6.35 7.63 9.29
C ARG A 126 -6.69 6.44 8.40
N LEU A 127 -6.93 5.28 9.03
CA LEU A 127 -7.32 4.06 8.33
C LEU A 127 -8.56 4.26 7.46
N ASP A 128 -9.60 4.93 7.99
CA ASP A 128 -10.86 5.13 7.26
C ASP A 128 -10.65 5.82 5.90
N MET A 129 -9.81 6.86 5.87
CA MET A 129 -9.51 7.61 4.64
C MET A 129 -8.66 6.78 3.68
N ALA A 130 -7.71 6.01 4.19
CA ALA A 130 -6.91 5.11 3.37
C ALA A 130 -7.76 4.01 2.72
N THR A 131 -8.67 3.41 3.49
CA THR A 131 -9.62 2.40 3.01
C THR A 131 -10.51 2.98 1.93
N GLU A 132 -11.04 4.19 2.10
CA GLU A 132 -11.85 4.85 1.08
C GLU A 132 -11.08 5.02 -0.25
N GLN A 133 -9.82 5.46 -0.19
CA GLN A 133 -9.00 5.61 -1.39
C GLN A 133 -8.73 4.27 -2.09
N LEU A 134 -8.42 3.22 -1.34
CA LEU A 134 -8.18 1.89 -1.91
C LEU A 134 -9.46 1.27 -2.47
N GLU A 135 -10.62 1.43 -1.83
CA GLU A 135 -11.89 0.95 -2.36
C GLU A 135 -12.28 1.67 -3.65
N GLN A 136 -12.02 2.98 -3.75
CA GLN A 136 -12.20 3.72 -5.01
C GLN A 136 -11.32 3.16 -6.13
N LEU A 137 -10.08 2.73 -5.82
CA LEU A 137 -9.20 2.08 -6.79
C LEU A 137 -9.72 0.69 -7.20
N ILE A 138 -10.17 -0.12 -6.24
CA ILE A 138 -10.70 -1.47 -6.48
C ILE A 138 -12.00 -1.44 -7.30
N ALA A 139 -12.81 -0.40 -7.12
CA ALA A 139 -14.06 -0.20 -7.84
C ALA A 139 -13.88 0.31 -9.28
N GLN A 140 -12.66 0.68 -9.70
CA GLN A 140 -12.45 1.20 -11.05
C GLN A 140 -12.76 0.13 -12.12
N PRO A 141 -13.54 0.49 -13.15
CA PRO A 141 -13.75 -0.39 -14.29
C PRO A 141 -12.41 -0.61 -15.02
N HIS A 142 -12.18 -1.83 -15.50
CA HIS A 142 -10.99 -2.19 -16.28
C HIS A 142 -9.64 -2.09 -15.52
N ALA A 143 -9.66 -2.05 -14.19
CA ALA A 143 -8.42 -2.14 -13.43
C ALA A 143 -7.74 -3.51 -13.66
N PRO A 144 -6.43 -3.55 -13.95
CA PRO A 144 -5.74 -4.82 -14.19
C PRO A 144 -5.74 -5.67 -12.92
N HIS A 145 -6.01 -6.97 -13.07
CA HIS A 145 -6.16 -7.90 -11.96
C HIS A 145 -4.99 -7.87 -10.97
N SER A 146 -3.75 -7.73 -11.47
CA SER A 146 -2.56 -7.63 -10.62
C SER A 146 -2.56 -6.41 -9.71
N ARG A 147 -3.10 -5.26 -10.15
CA ARG A 147 -3.23 -4.06 -9.31
C ARG A 147 -4.34 -4.23 -8.27
N VAL A 148 -5.47 -4.82 -8.65
CA VAL A 148 -6.56 -5.10 -7.70
C VAL A 148 -6.07 -6.00 -6.56
N VAL A 149 -5.30 -7.04 -6.89
CA VAL A 149 -4.64 -7.90 -5.89
C VAL A 149 -3.72 -7.10 -4.99
N ARG A 150 -2.91 -6.20 -5.54
CA ARG A 150 -2.00 -5.35 -4.76
C ARG A 150 -2.77 -4.47 -3.79
N TRP A 151 -3.83 -3.81 -4.23
CA TRP A 151 -4.64 -2.94 -3.37
C TRP A 151 -5.38 -3.70 -2.27
N LEU A 152 -5.91 -4.89 -2.57
CA LEU A 152 -6.53 -5.75 -1.56
C LEU A 152 -5.50 -6.26 -0.53
N ASN A 153 -4.27 -6.54 -0.95
CA ASN A 153 -3.18 -6.86 -0.03
C ASN A 153 -2.80 -5.67 0.85
N LEU A 154 -2.68 -4.46 0.28
CA LEU A 154 -2.42 -3.23 1.05
C LEU A 154 -3.54 -2.98 2.08
N LEU A 155 -4.80 -3.13 1.67
CA LEU A 155 -5.95 -2.97 2.56
C LEU A 155 -5.90 -3.98 3.71
N SER A 156 -5.59 -5.26 3.42
CA SER A 156 -5.37 -6.27 4.45
C SER A 156 -4.25 -5.88 5.42
N ASP A 157 -3.14 -5.34 4.92
CA ASP A 157 -2.01 -4.93 5.74
C ASP A 157 -2.33 -3.72 6.62
N PHE A 158 -3.08 -2.75 6.11
CA PHE A 158 -3.52 -1.59 6.87
C PHE A 158 -4.43 -1.99 8.03
N HIS A 159 -5.39 -2.89 7.81
CA HIS A 159 -6.26 -3.39 8.87
C HIS A 159 -5.49 -4.13 9.97
N VAL A 160 -4.55 -5.00 9.59
CA VAL A 160 -3.73 -5.74 10.57
C VAL A 160 -2.88 -4.79 11.41
N ARG A 161 -2.28 -3.76 10.78
CA ARG A 161 -1.39 -2.81 11.46
C ARG A 161 -2.12 -1.89 12.44
N GLU A 162 -3.19 -1.23 12.01
CA GLU A 162 -3.82 -0.15 12.80
C GLU A 162 -4.88 -0.67 13.77
N THR A 163 -5.63 -1.70 13.41
CA THR A 163 -6.76 -2.19 14.22
C THR A 163 -6.54 -3.54 14.85
N GLY A 164 -5.56 -4.32 14.36
CA GLY A 164 -5.43 -5.75 14.69
C GLY A 164 -6.65 -6.59 14.28
N ALA A 165 -7.63 -6.00 13.57
CA ALA A 165 -8.87 -6.65 13.17
C ALA A 165 -8.58 -7.67 12.07
N THR A 166 -8.38 -8.91 12.50
CA THR A 166 -8.07 -10.01 11.58
C THR A 166 -9.24 -10.36 10.66
N ASP A 167 -10.47 -10.02 11.04
CA ASP A 167 -11.66 -10.32 10.24
C ASP A 167 -11.80 -9.43 9.01
N THR A 168 -11.57 -8.11 9.11
CA THR A 168 -11.60 -7.19 7.95
C THR A 168 -10.43 -7.46 7.01
N ALA A 169 -9.26 -7.77 7.57
CA ALA A 169 -8.11 -8.23 6.79
C ALA A 169 -8.41 -9.53 6.04
N ARG A 170 -9.12 -10.47 6.66
CA ARG A 170 -9.56 -11.73 6.02
C ARG A 170 -10.50 -11.46 4.85
N GLN A 171 -11.51 -10.62 5.03
CA GLN A 171 -12.47 -10.25 3.98
C GLN A 171 -11.76 -9.68 2.74
N ALA A 172 -10.73 -8.87 2.92
CA ALA A 172 -9.93 -8.34 1.82
C ALA A 172 -9.23 -9.45 1.00
N LEU A 173 -8.70 -10.47 1.67
CA LEU A 173 -8.06 -11.62 1.02
C LEU A 173 -9.07 -12.58 0.38
N GLU A 174 -10.25 -12.76 0.97
CA GLU A 174 -11.33 -13.56 0.40
C GLU A 174 -11.80 -12.97 -0.94
N ARG A 175 -11.91 -11.64 -1.04
CA ARG A 175 -12.21 -10.95 -2.31
C ARG A 175 -11.19 -11.23 -3.42
N ILE A 176 -9.92 -11.50 -3.06
CA ILE A 176 -8.90 -11.92 -4.05
C ILE A 176 -9.23 -13.32 -4.58
N LEU A 177 -9.62 -14.24 -3.70
CA LEU A 177 -9.94 -15.63 -4.06
C LEU A 177 -11.21 -15.71 -4.93
N GLU A 178 -12.20 -14.88 -4.65
CA GLU A 178 -13.42 -14.76 -5.46
C GLU A 178 -13.12 -14.30 -6.88
N ARG A 179 -12.20 -13.35 -7.04
CA ARG A 179 -11.87 -12.77 -8.35
C ARG A 179 -10.92 -13.63 -9.18
N LEU A 180 -10.01 -14.35 -8.53
CA LEU A 180 -8.90 -15.05 -9.20
C LEU A 180 -8.79 -16.52 -8.79
N SER A 181 -9.92 -17.22 -8.75
CA SER A 181 -9.97 -18.65 -8.45
C SER A 181 -9.08 -19.45 -9.42
N GLY A 182 -8.10 -20.18 -8.89
CA GLY A 182 -7.21 -21.05 -9.69
C GLY A 182 -5.93 -20.40 -10.24
N SER A 183 -5.60 -19.17 -9.81
CA SER A 183 -4.31 -18.53 -10.12
C SER A 183 -3.23 -18.86 -9.07
N PRO A 184 -1.92 -18.73 -9.38
CA PRO A 184 -0.86 -18.85 -8.37
C PRO A 184 -1.00 -17.82 -7.23
N VAL A 185 -1.60 -16.66 -7.54
CA VAL A 185 -1.96 -15.64 -6.55
C VAL A 185 -2.98 -16.18 -5.54
N ALA A 186 -3.92 -17.02 -5.97
CA ALA A 186 -4.88 -17.65 -5.06
C ALA A 186 -4.19 -18.58 -4.06
N GLU A 187 -3.20 -19.37 -4.49
CA GLU A 187 -2.45 -20.23 -3.56
C GLU A 187 -1.70 -19.42 -2.50
N LEU A 188 -1.00 -18.37 -2.92
CA LEU A 188 -0.31 -17.45 -1.99
C LEU A 188 -1.30 -16.78 -1.02
N THR A 189 -2.48 -16.40 -1.52
CA THR A 189 -3.54 -15.78 -0.73
C THR A 189 -4.11 -16.76 0.30
N ARG A 190 -4.34 -18.02 -0.07
CA ARG A 190 -4.80 -19.07 0.86
C ARG A 190 -3.77 -19.32 1.96
N ALA A 191 -2.49 -19.41 1.63
CA ALA A 191 -1.42 -19.57 2.61
C ALA A 191 -1.36 -18.40 3.61
N ARG A 192 -1.52 -17.17 3.11
CA ARG A 192 -1.58 -15.96 3.95
C ARG A 192 -2.81 -15.97 4.86
N LEU A 193 -3.98 -16.33 4.34
CA LEU A 193 -5.23 -16.42 5.10
C LEU A 193 -5.14 -17.46 6.22
N ALA A 194 -4.51 -18.61 5.96
CA ALA A 194 -4.25 -19.62 6.99
C ALA A 194 -3.37 -19.07 8.12
N THR A 195 -2.31 -18.32 7.78
CA THR A 195 -1.40 -17.70 8.77
C THR A 195 -2.11 -16.63 9.61
N LEU A 196 -2.96 -15.81 8.98
CA LEU A 196 -3.77 -14.81 9.70
C LEU A 196 -4.76 -15.47 10.68
N ASN A 197 -5.40 -16.57 10.28
CA ASN A 197 -6.31 -17.31 11.15
C ASN A 197 -5.60 -17.91 12.37
N LEU A 198 -4.38 -18.42 12.21
CA LEU A 198 -3.59 -18.93 13.32
C LEU A 198 -3.21 -17.81 14.29
N ARG A 199 -2.81 -16.64 13.78
CA ARG A 199 -2.52 -15.45 14.62
C ARG A 199 -3.75 -14.97 15.38
N ALA A 200 -4.92 -14.94 14.74
CA ALA A 200 -6.17 -14.56 15.39
C ALA A 200 -6.53 -15.51 16.53
N LYS A 201 -6.39 -16.83 16.33
CA LYS A 201 -6.62 -17.85 17.36
C LYS A 201 -5.66 -17.69 18.54
N ALA A 202 -4.37 -17.53 18.27
CA ALA A 202 -3.37 -17.32 19.31
C ALA A 202 -3.61 -16.03 20.12
N ALA A 203 -4.07 -14.96 19.49
CA ALA A 203 -4.45 -13.72 20.17
C ALA A 203 -5.66 -13.89 21.09
N HIS A 204 -6.63 -14.75 20.72
CA HIS A 204 -7.78 -15.07 21.56
C HIS A 204 -7.41 -15.96 22.76
N GLU A 205 -6.51 -16.93 22.58
CA GLU A 205 -6.07 -17.84 23.66
C GLU A 205 -5.15 -17.15 24.69
N SER A 206 -4.43 -16.10 24.29
CA SER A 206 -3.53 -15.34 25.16
C SER A 206 -4.18 -14.18 25.91
N GLN A 207 -5.47 -13.90 25.68
CA GLN A 207 -6.20 -12.97 26.55
C GLN A 207 -6.24 -13.57 27.97
N PRO A 208 -5.84 -12.81 29.01
CA PRO A 208 -5.81 -13.33 30.37
C PRO A 208 -7.24 -13.68 30.76
N VAL A 209 -7.55 -14.98 30.70
CA VAL A 209 -8.73 -15.54 31.35
C VAL A 209 -8.62 -15.08 32.79
N LYS A 210 -9.50 -14.18 33.21
CA LYS A 210 -9.64 -13.81 34.62
C LYS A 210 -10.01 -15.11 35.32
N LEU A 211 -9.01 -15.78 35.88
CA LEU A 211 -9.20 -16.88 36.80
C LEU A 211 -9.99 -16.27 37.96
N GLY A 212 -11.30 -16.51 37.94
CA GLY A 212 -12.20 -16.03 38.97
C GLY A 212 -11.70 -16.57 40.30
N THR A 213 -11.35 -15.66 41.20
CA THR A 213 -11.39 -15.73 42.67
C THR A 213 -11.37 -17.12 43.32
N TYR A 214 -10.47 -18.01 42.91
CA TYR A 214 -10.30 -19.33 43.51
C TYR A 214 -9.07 -19.43 44.43
N GLU A 215 -8.32 -18.34 44.60
CA GLU A 215 -7.19 -18.29 45.55
C GLU A 215 -7.56 -17.73 46.93
N GLN A 216 -8.78 -17.21 47.13
CA GLN A 216 -9.21 -16.66 48.42
C GLN A 216 -9.71 -17.69 49.43
N ASN A 217 -9.80 -18.97 49.06
CA ASN A 217 -10.29 -20.05 49.93
C ASN A 217 -9.27 -21.18 50.14
N ILE A 218 -7.96 -20.91 50.07
CA ILE A 218 -6.96 -21.86 50.61
C ILE A 218 -6.88 -21.61 52.13
N GLY A 219 -7.91 -22.09 52.83
CA GLY A 219 -7.98 -22.06 54.27
C GLY A 219 -6.93 -22.96 54.90
N LEU A 220 -5.84 -22.37 55.39
CA LEU A 220 -5.02 -22.96 56.44
C LEU A 220 -5.27 -22.16 57.73
N LYS A 221 -6.39 -22.49 58.39
CA LYS A 221 -6.61 -22.17 59.80
C LYS A 221 -5.64 -23.01 60.62
N THR A 222 -4.60 -22.39 61.16
CA THR A 222 -3.99 -22.85 62.41
C THR A 222 -4.21 -21.73 63.43
N ALA A 223 -5.06 -22.02 64.42
CA ALA A 223 -5.37 -21.11 65.52
C ALA A 223 -4.16 -20.89 66.45
N PRO A 224 -4.16 -19.85 67.31
CA PRO A 224 -2.98 -19.39 68.04
C PRO A 224 -2.88 -19.92 69.50
N ALA A 225 -1.71 -19.65 70.10
CA ALA A 225 -1.35 -19.51 71.54
C ALA A 225 -0.64 -20.71 72.23
N PRO A 226 0.11 -20.51 73.35
CA PRO A 226 0.35 -19.27 74.09
C PRO A 226 1.82 -18.91 74.37
N SER A 227 1.97 -17.69 74.88
CA SER A 227 3.16 -17.08 75.48
C SER A 227 3.79 -17.91 76.60
N ASP A 228 5.12 -17.96 76.64
CA ASP A 228 5.89 -17.87 77.88
C ASP A 228 7.24 -17.20 77.58
N SER A 229 7.55 -16.16 78.34
CA SER A 229 8.88 -15.54 78.44
C SER A 229 9.38 -15.75 79.88
N PRO A 230 10.67 -15.98 80.12
CA PRO A 230 11.21 -16.08 81.47
C PRO A 230 11.23 -14.73 82.20
#